data_AF-A0A075RDJ8-F1
#
_entry.id   AF-A0A075RDJ8-F1
#
_cell.length_a   1.000
_cell.length_b   1.000
_cell.length_c   1.000
_cell.angle_alpha   90.00
_cell.angle_beta   90.00
_cell.angle_gamma   90.00
#
_symmetry.space_group_name_H-M   'P 1'
#
loop_
_entity.id
_entity.type
_entity.pdbx_description
1 polymer ?
#
loop_
_entity_poly.entity_id
_entity_poly.type
_entity_poly.pdbx_seq_one_letter_code
_entity_poly.pdbx_strand_id
1 'polypeptide(L)'
;MFFRIEKIDRSLVPFEFDTTGLNLKNDGKTNGQQEENPEYYTKDGSFSQSSFIQGSDSLPFKLTAAGKELTHVGIRDKDRPEGIITFVEGPEGKESFKQPITLDVTINRIGKVAGSWKGQIHIDPQN
;
A
#
# COMPACT_ATOMS: atom_id res chain seq x y z
N MET A 1 -2.36 2.79 -10.67
CA MET A 1 -3.73 3.14 -10.21
C MET A 1 -3.61 4.37 -9.32
N PHE A 2 -4.43 5.40 -9.55
CA PHE A 2 -4.56 6.54 -8.64
C PHE A 2 -5.64 6.23 -7.61
N PHE A 3 -5.41 6.61 -6.35
CA PHE A 3 -6.40 6.47 -5.29
C PHE A 3 -6.45 7.71 -4.41
N ARG A 4 -7.64 7.93 -3.85
CA ARG A 4 -7.91 8.90 -2.80
C ARG A 4 -8.72 8.21 -1.72
N ILE A 5 -8.40 8.48 -0.45
CA ILE A 5 -9.14 7.92 0.68
C ILE A 5 -9.88 9.03 1.39
N GLU A 6 -11.20 8.91 1.40
CA GLU A 6 -12.12 9.86 2.02
C GLU A 6 -12.90 9.19 3.14
N LYS A 7 -13.29 9.98 4.13
CA LYS A 7 -14.29 9.59 5.12
C LYS A 7 -15.69 9.66 4.49
N ILE A 8 -16.69 9.19 5.23
CA ILE A 8 -18.11 9.21 4.79
C ILE A 8 -18.58 10.64 4.45
N ASP A 9 -18.06 11.65 5.14
CA ASP A 9 -18.35 13.07 4.90
C ASP A 9 -17.57 13.67 3.72
N ARG A 10 -16.84 12.86 2.95
CA ARG A 10 -15.95 13.24 1.83
C ARG A 10 -14.71 14.05 2.22
N SER A 11 -14.46 14.26 3.51
CA SER A 11 -13.18 14.82 3.95
C SER A 11 -12.05 13.81 3.75
N LEU A 12 -10.85 14.30 3.49
CA LEU A 12 -9.67 13.44 3.35
C LEU A 12 -9.36 12.73 4.68
N VAL A 13 -8.93 11.46 4.57
CA VAL A 13 -8.27 10.82 5.72
C VAL A 13 -6.96 11.58 5.98
N PRO A 14 -6.70 12.03 7.22
CA PRO A 14 -5.46 12.74 7.55
C PRO A 14 -4.25 11.87 7.25
N PHE A 15 -3.21 12.49 6.67
CA PHE A 15 -1.94 11.82 6.46
C PHE A 15 -1.18 11.76 7.79
N GLU A 16 -1.50 10.77 8.61
CA GLU A 16 -0.91 10.56 9.93
C GLU A 16 -0.72 9.07 10.16
N PHE A 17 0.33 8.68 10.89
CA PHE A 17 0.68 7.28 11.10
C PHE A 17 0.57 6.90 12.58
N ASP A 18 0.22 5.64 12.82
CA ASP A 18 0.37 5.03 14.14
C ASP A 18 1.81 4.55 14.30
N THR A 19 2.62 5.31 15.04
CA THR A 19 4.01 4.96 15.34
C THR A 19 4.19 4.35 16.73
N THR A 20 3.08 3.99 17.39
CA THR A 20 3.09 3.48 18.76
C THR A 20 3.93 2.21 18.86
N GLY A 21 4.94 2.23 19.73
CA GLY A 21 5.82 1.07 19.96
C GLY A 21 6.90 0.86 18.89
N LEU A 22 7.01 1.75 17.89
CA LEU A 22 8.11 1.70 16.92
C LEU A 22 9.37 2.35 17.48
N ASN A 23 10.52 1.75 17.21
CA ASN A 23 11.82 2.38 17.41
C ASN A 23 12.12 3.31 16.23
N LEU A 24 11.68 4.56 16.33
CA LEU A 24 11.76 5.52 15.22
C LEU A 24 13.19 5.98 14.96
N LYS A 25 13.56 5.98 13.67
CA LYS A 25 14.72 6.69 13.13
C LYS A 25 14.34 8.13 12.78
N ASN A 26 13.16 8.31 12.18
CA ASN A 26 12.58 9.58 11.81
C ASN A 26 11.05 9.48 11.93
N ASP A 27 10.40 10.42 12.60
CA ASP A 27 8.95 10.43 12.72
C ASP A 27 8.24 11.03 11.48
N GLY A 28 9.01 11.60 10.55
CA GLY A 28 8.53 12.18 9.30
C GLY A 28 7.77 13.50 9.47
N LYS A 29 7.89 14.17 10.63
CA LYS A 29 7.16 15.40 10.94
C LYS A 29 8.02 16.65 10.78
N THR A 30 7.45 17.69 10.20
CA THR A 30 8.01 19.05 10.17
C THR A 30 7.03 19.98 10.89
N ASN A 31 7.51 20.71 11.91
CA ASN A 31 6.68 21.61 12.73
C ASN A 31 5.43 20.92 13.36
N GLY A 32 5.55 19.63 13.69
CA GLY A 32 4.45 18.84 14.27
C GLY A 32 3.44 18.29 13.24
N GLN A 33 3.54 18.67 11.97
CA GLN A 33 2.74 18.14 10.89
C GLN A 33 3.48 17.00 10.19
N GLN A 34 2.79 15.91 9.88
CA GLN A 34 3.36 14.83 9.09
C GLN A 34 3.67 15.35 7.68
N GLU A 35 4.90 15.19 7.20
CA GLU A 35 5.32 15.56 5.83
C GLU A 35 5.86 14.37 5.04
N GLU A 36 6.47 13.41 5.72
CA GLU A 36 7.01 12.18 5.13
C GLU A 36 6.46 10.95 5.86
N ASN A 37 6.72 9.77 5.31
CA ASN A 37 6.40 8.51 6.00
C ASN A 37 7.43 8.25 7.10
N PRO A 38 7.02 7.85 8.32
CA PRO A 38 7.96 7.54 9.40
C PRO A 38 8.90 6.40 9.04
N GLU A 39 10.17 6.54 9.43
CA GLU A 39 11.20 5.50 9.34
C GLU A 39 11.46 4.89 10.73
N TYR A 40 11.61 3.58 10.79
CA TYR A 40 11.85 2.85 12.03
C TYR A 40 12.87 1.73 11.85
N TYR A 41 13.51 1.33 12.95
CA TYR A 41 14.40 0.18 12.97
C TYR A 41 13.63 -1.12 13.17
N THR A 42 13.89 -2.10 12.32
CA THR A 42 13.38 -3.47 12.46
C THR A 42 14.20 -4.24 13.50
N LYS A 43 13.71 -5.42 13.91
CA LYS A 43 14.35 -6.25 14.95
C LYS A 43 15.77 -6.71 14.60
N ASP A 44 16.11 -6.76 13.31
CA ASP A 44 17.43 -7.13 12.79
C ASP A 44 18.39 -5.93 12.65
N GLY A 45 17.95 -4.73 13.04
CA GLY A 45 18.75 -3.50 12.96
C GLY A 45 18.76 -2.81 11.60
N SER A 46 18.07 -3.37 10.59
CA SER A 46 17.80 -2.63 9.35
C SER A 46 16.74 -1.54 9.59
N PHE A 47 16.53 -0.66 8.61
CA PHE A 47 15.48 0.35 8.69
C PHE A 47 14.40 0.09 7.65
N SER A 48 13.17 0.43 7.98
CA SER A 48 12.00 0.35 7.11
C SER A 48 11.22 1.66 7.22
N GLN A 49 10.34 1.89 6.25
CA GLN A 49 9.45 3.03 6.20
C GLN A 49 8.00 2.54 6.34
N SER A 50 7.19 3.26 7.10
CA SER A 50 5.77 2.90 7.29
C SER A 50 4.96 3.32 6.06
N SER A 51 4.29 2.38 5.40
CA SER A 51 3.32 2.71 4.34
C SER A 51 2.03 3.27 4.93
N PHE A 52 1.36 4.18 4.20
CA PHE A 52 0.09 4.76 4.64
C PHE A 52 -1.04 3.72 4.60
N ILE A 53 -1.02 2.80 3.64
CA ILE A 53 -1.93 1.66 3.58
C ILE A 53 -1.18 0.40 4.02
N GLN A 54 -1.72 -0.33 5.00
CA GLN A 54 -1.06 -1.50 5.59
C GLN A 54 -1.95 -2.75 5.53
N GLY A 55 -1.30 -3.91 5.40
CA GLY A 55 -1.89 -5.23 5.57
C GLY A 55 -1.40 -5.89 6.87
N SER A 56 -2.05 -6.98 7.30
CA SER A 56 -1.70 -7.68 8.56
C SER A 56 -0.40 -8.47 8.48
N ASP A 57 -0.19 -9.20 7.40
CA ASP A 57 0.88 -10.22 7.28
C ASP A 57 1.68 -10.09 5.97
N SER A 58 1.31 -9.16 5.10
CA SER A 58 1.93 -8.91 3.80
C SER A 58 1.59 -7.51 3.29
N LEU A 59 2.07 -7.17 2.09
CA LEU A 59 1.54 -6.05 1.33
C LEU A 59 -0.01 -6.19 1.21
N PRO A 60 -0.76 -5.08 1.31
CA PRO A 60 -2.23 -5.10 1.29
C PRO A 60 -2.83 -5.40 -0.09
N PHE A 61 -1.99 -5.69 -1.09
CA PHE A 61 -2.36 -5.87 -2.49
C PHE A 61 -1.74 -7.16 -3.03
N LYS A 62 -2.55 -7.95 -3.73
CA LYS A 62 -2.10 -9.12 -4.49
C LYS A 62 -2.74 -9.13 -5.87
N LEU A 63 -2.00 -9.56 -6.88
CA LEU A 63 -2.56 -9.80 -8.20
C LEU A 63 -2.74 -11.30 -8.43
N THR A 64 -3.89 -11.67 -8.98
CA THR A 64 -4.16 -13.02 -9.45
C THR A 64 -4.58 -13.03 -10.92
N ALA A 65 -4.22 -14.07 -11.64
CA ALA A 65 -4.69 -14.33 -13.00
C ALA A 65 -5.13 -15.80 -13.10
N ALA A 66 -6.30 -16.05 -13.69
CA ALA A 66 -6.89 -17.39 -13.79
C ALA A 66 -6.89 -18.17 -12.44
N GLY A 67 -7.13 -17.46 -11.33
CA GLY A 67 -7.17 -18.03 -9.98
C GLY A 67 -5.80 -18.32 -9.34
N LYS A 68 -4.69 -17.90 -9.94
CA LYS A 68 -3.33 -18.08 -9.41
C LYS A 68 -2.66 -16.74 -9.09
N GLU A 69 -1.96 -16.66 -7.97
CA GLU A 69 -1.18 -15.47 -7.57
C GLU A 69 -0.04 -15.22 -8.57
N LEU A 70 0.13 -13.97 -8.99
CA LEU A 70 1.24 -13.52 -9.82
C LEU A 70 2.44 -13.19 -8.92
N THR A 71 3.35 -14.14 -8.76
CA THR A 71 4.48 -14.06 -7.81
C THR A 71 5.67 -13.21 -8.28
N HIS A 72 5.76 -12.92 -9.58
CA HIS A 72 6.86 -12.15 -10.17
C HIS A 72 6.43 -10.70 -10.49
N VAL A 73 5.67 -10.09 -9.57
CA VAL A 73 5.20 -8.70 -9.67
C VAL A 73 5.81 -7.86 -8.55
N GLY A 74 6.50 -6.79 -8.92
CA GLY A 74 6.91 -5.74 -7.99
C GLY A 74 5.77 -4.77 -7.73
N ILE A 75 5.61 -4.36 -6.47
CA ILE A 75 4.64 -3.33 -6.06
C ILE A 75 5.41 -2.10 -5.61
N ARG A 76 5.01 -0.93 -6.11
CA ARG A 76 5.53 0.38 -5.70
C ARG A 76 4.37 1.27 -5.29
N ASP A 77 4.39 1.75 -4.06
CA ASP A 77 3.46 2.72 -3.51
C ASP A 77 4.11 4.10 -3.38
N LYS A 78 3.33 5.13 -3.66
CA LYS A 78 3.65 6.52 -3.33
C LYS A 78 2.41 7.14 -2.73
N ASP A 79 2.48 7.50 -1.44
CA ASP A 79 1.29 7.86 -0.68
C ASP A 79 0.81 9.32 -0.85
N ARG A 80 1.58 10.18 -1.55
CA ARG A 80 1.25 11.62 -1.74
C ARG A 80 1.59 12.16 -3.14
N PRO A 81 0.93 13.25 -3.58
CA PRO A 81 -0.25 13.92 -2.99
C PRO A 81 -1.56 13.20 -3.28
N GLU A 82 -1.64 12.51 -4.42
CA GLU A 82 -2.60 11.47 -4.72
C GLU A 82 -1.87 10.15 -4.61
N GLY A 83 -2.48 9.17 -3.93
CA GLY A 83 -1.87 7.88 -3.75
C GLY A 83 -1.72 7.16 -5.08
N ILE A 84 -0.54 6.63 -5.37
CA ILE A 84 -0.29 5.81 -6.55
C ILE A 84 0.19 4.44 -6.11
N ILE A 85 -0.47 3.39 -6.59
CA ILE A 85 0.06 2.03 -6.54
C ILE A 85 0.38 1.60 -7.98
N THR A 86 1.61 1.16 -8.18
CA THR A 86 2.12 0.64 -9.45
C THR A 86 2.49 -0.82 -9.28
N PHE A 87 2.02 -1.65 -10.20
CA PHE A 87 2.41 -3.05 -10.33
C PHE A 87 3.33 -3.18 -11.54
N VAL A 88 4.47 -3.84 -11.38
CA VAL A 88 5.51 -3.96 -12.42
C VAL A 88 5.86 -5.43 -12.61
N GLU A 89 5.81 -5.91 -13.85
CA GLU A 89 6.28 -7.26 -14.17
C GLU A 89 7.78 -7.39 -13.95
N GLY A 90 8.19 -8.42 -13.22
CA GLY A 90 9.57 -8.86 -13.19
C GLY A 90 9.95 -9.63 -14.46
N PRO A 91 11.25 -9.86 -14.71
CA PRO A 91 11.72 -10.57 -15.90
C PRO A 91 11.09 -11.96 -16.09
N GLU A 92 10.85 -12.67 -14.99
CA GLU A 92 10.23 -14.01 -14.96
C GLU A 92 8.71 -13.98 -15.08
N GLY A 93 8.09 -12.81 -14.90
CA GLY A 93 6.64 -12.59 -14.99
C GLY A 93 6.20 -11.88 -16.27
N LYS A 94 7.06 -11.83 -17.30
CA LYS A 94 6.79 -11.08 -18.54
C LYS A 94 5.45 -11.52 -19.15
N GLU A 95 4.64 -10.56 -19.56
CA GLU A 95 3.33 -10.75 -20.18
C GLU A 95 2.19 -11.25 -19.26
N SER A 96 2.43 -11.33 -17.95
CA SER A 96 1.39 -11.65 -16.96
C SER A 96 0.19 -10.71 -16.99
N PHE A 97 0.36 -9.46 -17.47
CA PHE A 97 -0.69 -8.44 -17.60
C PHE A 97 -1.36 -8.43 -18.98
N LYS A 98 -1.09 -9.39 -19.88
CA LYS A 98 -1.78 -9.50 -21.19
C LYS A 98 -3.11 -10.28 -21.12
N GLN A 99 -3.57 -10.60 -19.92
CA GLN A 99 -4.79 -11.35 -19.63
C GLN A 99 -5.58 -10.63 -18.52
N PRO A 100 -6.87 -10.92 -18.33
CA PRO A 100 -7.62 -10.40 -17.20
C PRO A 100 -6.95 -10.76 -15.87
N ILE A 101 -6.77 -9.75 -15.03
CA ILE A 101 -6.20 -9.88 -13.69
C ILE A 101 -7.19 -9.41 -12.64
N THR A 102 -7.07 -9.94 -11.44
CA THR A 102 -7.81 -9.47 -10.26
C THR A 102 -6.82 -8.89 -9.26
N LEU A 103 -7.10 -7.67 -8.82
CA LEU A 103 -6.44 -7.07 -7.67
C LEU A 103 -7.23 -7.39 -6.41
N ASP A 104 -6.65 -8.26 -5.59
CA ASP A 104 -7.13 -8.55 -4.24
C ASP A 104 -6.58 -7.50 -3.26
N VAL A 105 -7.50 -6.81 -2.59
CA VAL A 105 -7.20 -5.78 -1.59
C VAL A 105 -7.54 -6.32 -0.21
N THR A 106 -6.59 -6.28 0.72
CA THR A 106 -6.79 -6.62 2.14
C THR A 106 -6.01 -5.64 3.01
N ILE A 107 -6.71 -4.62 3.50
CA ILE A 107 -6.15 -3.53 4.29
C ILE A 107 -6.63 -3.68 5.74
N ASN A 108 -5.71 -3.63 6.70
CA ASN A 108 -6.05 -3.62 8.13
C ASN A 108 -5.86 -2.24 8.79
N ARG A 109 -5.19 -1.30 8.10
CA ARG A 109 -4.95 0.04 8.61
C ARG A 109 -4.72 1.04 7.48
N ILE A 110 -5.24 2.25 7.68
CA ILE A 110 -5.01 3.41 6.83
C ILE A 110 -4.50 4.54 7.73
N GLY A 111 -3.23 4.89 7.60
CA GLY A 111 -2.55 5.83 8.49
C GLY A 111 -2.63 5.36 9.94
N LYS A 112 -3.27 6.17 10.79
CA LYS A 112 -3.52 5.82 12.20
C LYS A 112 -4.81 5.03 12.44
N VAL A 113 -5.67 4.87 11.44
CA VAL A 113 -6.99 4.26 11.61
C VAL A 113 -6.92 2.75 11.36
N ALA A 114 -7.08 1.97 12.42
CA ALA A 114 -7.25 0.52 12.32
C ALA A 114 -8.65 0.18 11.78
N GLY A 115 -8.74 -0.89 10.98
CA GLY A 115 -10.01 -1.35 10.41
C GLY A 115 -9.84 -2.62 9.57
N SER A 116 -10.82 -2.91 8.71
CA SER A 116 -10.75 -4.04 7.78
C SER A 116 -11.45 -3.65 6.49
N TRP A 117 -10.68 -3.44 5.43
CA TRP A 117 -11.19 -3.19 4.08
C TRP A 117 -10.73 -4.31 3.17
N LYS A 118 -11.69 -5.00 2.57
CA LYS A 118 -11.46 -6.10 1.64
C LYS A 118 -12.24 -5.86 0.37
N GLY A 119 -11.64 -6.16 -0.76
CA GLY A 119 -12.28 -5.99 -2.06
C GLY A 119 -11.49 -6.66 -3.16
N GLN A 120 -12.17 -6.86 -4.29
CA GLN A 120 -11.58 -7.37 -5.51
C GLN A 120 -11.87 -6.39 -6.63
N ILE A 121 -10.84 -6.03 -7.40
CA ILE A 121 -10.98 -5.19 -8.58
C ILE A 121 -10.57 -6.02 -9.78
N HIS A 122 -11.50 -6.28 -10.68
CA HIS A 122 -11.21 -6.92 -11.96
C HIS A 122 -10.66 -5.89 -12.94
N ILE A 123 -9.54 -6.21 -13.56
CA ILE A 123 -8.85 -5.37 -14.53
C ILE A 123 -8.72 -6.20 -15.80
N ASP A 124 -9.40 -5.75 -16.85
CA ASP A 124 -9.24 -6.29 -18.19
C ASP A 124 -8.30 -5.36 -18.97
N PRO A 125 -7.07 -5.79 -19.30
CA PRO A 125 -6.10 -4.94 -20.01
C PRO A 125 -6.49 -4.67 -21.46
N GLN A 126 -7.51 -5.34 -21.99
CA GLN A 126 -7.96 -5.20 -23.39
C GLN A 126 -9.16 -4.26 -23.56
N ASN A 127 -9.76 -3.74 -22.48
CA ASN A 127 -10.94 -2.89 -22.49
C ASN A 127 -10.77 -1.60 -21.67
#